data_AF-A0A6J7DY08-F1
#
_entry.id   AF-A0A6J7DY08-F1
#
_cell.length_a   1.000
_cell.length_b   1.000
_cell.length_c   1.000
_cell.angle_alpha   90.00
_cell.angle_beta   90.00
_cell.angle_gamma   90.00
#
_symmetry.space_group_name_H-M   'P 1'
#
loop_
_entity.id
_entity.type
_entity.pdbx_description
1 polymer ?
#
loop_
_entity_poly.entity_id
_entity_poly.type
_entity_poly.pdbx_seq_one_letter_code
_entity_poly.pdbx_strand_id
1 'polypeptide(L)'
;MLTLIGGGARSGKSSAALLRAKNHIANGGRTLFIATAENSDDEMNTRIANHKSERGEGFDLVEEPFLLDQALKEFPENELVIVDCLTLWLSNNMMRENEIDVKPVIDSARSRKGSIIFVTNETGEGIVPMHPVSRKFRDLSGRMNQDFARLCDNVIFMRFGIESVIK
;
A
#
# COMPACT_ATOMS: atom_id res chain seq x y z
N MET A 1 -11.57 1.67 9.78
CA MET A 1 -11.66 0.38 9.05
C MET A 1 -10.38 0.20 8.26
N LEU A 2 -9.74 -0.96 8.38
CA LEU A 2 -8.47 -1.28 7.73
C LEU A 2 -8.70 -2.32 6.63
N THR A 3 -8.20 -2.07 5.43
CA THR A 3 -8.36 -2.96 4.29
C THR A 3 -7.00 -3.25 3.66
N LEU A 4 -6.71 -4.52 3.38
CA LEU A 4 -5.57 -4.94 2.59
C LEU A 4 -6.03 -5.33 1.18
N ILE A 5 -5.42 -4.76 0.15
CA ILE A 5 -5.65 -5.13 -1.26
C ILE A 5 -4.36 -5.76 -1.80
N GLY A 6 -4.40 -7.08 -1.98
CA GLY A 6 -3.30 -7.92 -2.47
C GLY A 6 -3.52 -8.46 -3.89
N GLY A 7 -2.47 -9.04 -4.48
CA GLY A 7 -2.53 -9.67 -5.82
C GLY A 7 -1.28 -9.43 -6.67
N GLY A 8 -1.23 -10.08 -7.84
CA GLY A 8 -0.08 -10.02 -8.75
C GLY A 8 0.17 -8.65 -9.39
N ALA A 9 1.30 -8.51 -10.08
CA ALA A 9 1.60 -7.31 -10.86
C ALA A 9 0.49 -7.06 -11.91
N ARG A 10 0.10 -5.79 -12.08
CA ARG A 10 -0.94 -5.36 -13.04
C ARG A 10 -2.31 -6.04 -12.85
N SER A 11 -2.63 -6.54 -11.65
CA SER A 11 -3.92 -7.18 -11.38
C SER A 11 -5.09 -6.24 -11.08
N GLY A 12 -4.86 -4.92 -11.02
CA GLY A 12 -5.89 -3.89 -10.77
C GLY A 12 -5.96 -3.34 -9.34
N LYS A 13 -5.01 -3.68 -8.46
CA LYS A 13 -5.01 -3.27 -7.05
C LYS A 13 -5.08 -1.76 -6.83
N SER A 14 -4.18 -1.00 -7.48
CA SER A 14 -4.15 0.46 -7.35
C SER A 14 -5.45 1.08 -7.85
N SER A 15 -6.01 0.59 -8.96
CA SER A 15 -7.31 1.04 -9.47
C SER A 15 -8.45 0.78 -8.49
N ALA A 16 -8.47 -0.39 -7.84
CA ALA A 16 -9.46 -0.72 -6.81
C ALA A 16 -9.35 0.17 -5.56
N ALA A 17 -8.12 0.51 -5.13
CA ALA A 17 -7.89 1.44 -4.04
C ALA A 17 -8.36 2.87 -4.41
N LEU A 18 -8.02 3.33 -5.61
CA LEU A 18 -8.38 4.67 -6.09
C LEU A 18 -9.88 4.83 -6.34
N LEU A 19 -10.58 3.78 -6.80
CA LEU A 19 -12.03 3.82 -6.91
C LEU A 19 -12.70 4.07 -5.55
N ARG A 20 -12.19 3.45 -4.49
CA ARG A 20 -12.66 3.69 -3.12
C ARG A 20 -12.36 5.12 -2.66
N ALA A 21 -11.19 5.67 -2.99
CA ALA A 21 -10.88 7.08 -2.73
C ALA A 21 -11.83 8.04 -3.44
N LYS A 22 -12.07 7.82 -4.75
CA LYS A 22 -13.00 8.64 -5.54
C LYS A 22 -14.41 8.63 -4.93
N ASN A 23 -14.88 7.46 -4.50
CA ASN A 23 -16.17 7.33 -3.81
C ASN A 23 -16.18 8.03 -2.44
N HIS A 24 -15.08 7.96 -1.69
CA HIS A 24 -14.97 8.65 -0.39
C HIS A 24 -15.00 10.17 -0.56
N ILE A 25 -14.27 10.70 -1.55
CA ILE A 25 -14.23 12.13 -1.89
C ILE A 25 -15.59 12.61 -2.41
N ALA A 26 -16.25 11.83 -3.26
CA ALA A 26 -17.59 12.16 -3.76
C ALA A 26 -18.64 12.26 -2.64
N ASN A 27 -18.40 11.62 -1.49
CA ASN A 27 -19.22 11.71 -0.28
C ASN A 27 -18.75 12.80 0.70
N GLY A 28 -17.86 13.71 0.27
CA GLY A 28 -17.37 14.84 1.06
C GLY A 28 -16.18 14.54 1.97
N GLY A 29 -15.57 13.35 1.89
CA GLY A 29 -14.34 13.02 2.61
C GLY A 29 -13.08 13.53 1.89
N ARG A 30 -11.92 13.40 2.54
CA ARG A 30 -10.61 13.61 1.93
C ARG A 30 -9.81 12.32 1.94
N THR A 31 -8.89 12.20 1.00
CA THR A 31 -7.99 11.06 0.91
C THR A 31 -6.54 11.53 0.92
N LEU A 32 -5.70 10.93 1.77
CA LEU A 32 -4.25 10.97 1.61
C LEU A 32 -3.77 9.73 0.86
N PHE A 33 -2.93 9.94 -0.14
CA PHE A 33 -2.17 8.89 -0.78
C PHE A 33 -0.71 8.95 -0.34
N ILE A 34 -0.22 7.88 0.26
CA ILE A 34 1.17 7.69 0.62
C ILE A 34 1.81 6.82 -0.47
N ALA A 35 2.59 7.47 -1.33
CA ALA A 35 3.40 6.79 -2.33
C ALA A 35 4.71 6.34 -1.68
N THR A 36 4.99 5.04 -1.74
CA THR A 36 6.21 4.47 -1.14
C THR A 36 7.30 4.19 -2.19
N ALA A 37 7.17 4.69 -3.41
CA ALA A 37 8.23 4.57 -4.41
C ALA A 37 9.27 5.67 -4.21
N GLU A 38 10.52 5.40 -4.58
CA GLU A 38 11.53 6.45 -4.70
C GLU A 38 11.43 7.15 -6.08
N ASN A 39 11.81 8.43 -6.14
CA ASN A 39 11.66 9.29 -7.32
C ASN A 39 12.40 8.83 -8.60
N SER A 40 13.19 7.77 -8.54
CA SER A 40 13.86 7.16 -9.70
C SER A 40 13.03 6.12 -10.44
N ASP A 41 11.80 5.83 -9.99
CA ASP A 41 10.90 4.88 -10.65
C ASP A 41 10.00 5.62 -11.66
N ASP A 42 10.47 5.74 -12.91
CA ASP A 42 9.75 6.43 -13.99
C ASP A 42 8.35 5.83 -14.27
N GLU A 43 8.15 4.53 -14.02
CA GLU A 43 6.83 3.89 -14.14
C GLU A 43 5.91 4.37 -13.02
N MET A 44 6.41 4.49 -11.79
CA MET A 44 5.63 5.04 -10.69
C MET A 44 5.41 6.55 -10.83
N ASN A 45 6.39 7.32 -11.31
CA ASN A 45 6.23 8.75 -11.58
C ASN A 45 5.14 9.00 -12.63
N THR A 46 5.11 8.18 -13.68
CA THR A 46 4.05 8.21 -14.70
C THR A 46 2.69 7.83 -14.12
N ARG A 47 2.65 6.82 -13.22
CA ARG A 47 1.42 6.48 -12.49
C ARG A 47 0.97 7.62 -11.59
N ILE A 48 1.85 8.20 -10.78
CA ILE A 48 1.55 9.34 -9.90
C ILE A 48 1.04 10.52 -10.74
N ALA A 49 1.66 10.82 -11.89
CA ALA A 49 1.26 11.90 -12.79
C ALA A 49 -0.11 11.64 -13.46
N ASN A 50 -0.35 10.43 -13.98
CA ASN A 50 -1.65 10.03 -14.52
C ASN A 50 -2.72 10.04 -13.44
N HIS A 51 -2.36 9.65 -12.22
CA HIS A 51 -3.24 9.77 -11.09
C HIS A 51 -3.47 11.23 -10.70
N LYS A 52 -2.50 12.17 -10.89
CA LYS A 52 -2.61 13.63 -10.61
C LYS A 52 -3.63 14.33 -11.48
N SER A 53 -3.75 13.96 -12.75
CA SER A 53 -4.73 14.55 -13.67
C SER A 53 -6.17 14.09 -13.39
N GLU A 54 -6.37 12.95 -12.73
CA GLU A 54 -7.70 12.43 -12.37
C GLU A 54 -8.22 12.89 -10.98
N ARG A 55 -7.48 13.72 -10.22
CA ARG A 55 -7.65 13.87 -8.74
C ARG A 55 -8.79 14.75 -8.25
N GLY A 56 -9.15 15.81 -8.97
CA GLY A 56 -10.10 16.81 -8.44
C GLY A 56 -9.69 17.39 -7.08
N GLU A 57 -10.61 18.08 -6.41
CA GLU A 57 -10.42 18.57 -5.03
C GLU A 57 -10.58 17.42 -4.01
N GLY A 58 -9.79 17.41 -2.92
CA GLY A 58 -9.95 16.45 -1.81
C GLY A 58 -8.95 15.28 -1.75
N PHE A 59 -7.91 15.28 -2.59
CA PHE A 59 -6.88 14.24 -2.64
C PHE A 59 -5.48 14.80 -2.41
N ASP A 60 -4.84 14.44 -1.30
CA ASP A 60 -3.48 14.83 -0.93
C ASP A 60 -2.48 13.71 -1.26
N LEU A 61 -1.22 14.06 -1.54
CA LEU A 61 -0.13 13.11 -1.82
C LEU A 61 1.06 13.38 -0.89
N VAL A 62 1.57 12.32 -0.28
CA VAL A 62 2.85 12.30 0.42
C VAL A 62 3.71 11.19 -0.18
N GLU A 63 4.96 11.53 -0.48
CA GLU A 63 5.98 10.55 -0.86
C GLU A 63 6.75 10.15 0.40
N GLU A 64 6.52 8.93 0.89
CA GLU A 64 7.22 8.41 2.07
C GLU A 64 7.68 6.96 1.81
N PRO A 65 8.89 6.77 1.29
CA PRO A 65 9.44 5.46 0.97
C PRO A 65 9.94 4.64 2.16
N PHE A 66 10.13 5.25 3.36
CA PHE A 66 10.81 4.61 4.49
C PHE A 66 10.03 4.67 5.82
N LEU A 67 9.66 5.87 6.28
CA LEU A 67 9.11 6.16 7.61
C LEU A 67 7.58 6.12 7.60
N LEU A 68 7.02 4.99 7.13
CA LEU A 68 5.59 4.83 6.91
C LEU A 68 4.77 5.00 8.22
N ASP A 69 5.31 4.60 9.36
CA ASP A 69 4.66 4.79 10.66
C ASP A 69 4.53 6.27 11.03
N GLN A 70 5.49 7.12 10.64
CA GLN A 70 5.46 8.56 10.87
C GLN A 70 4.46 9.24 9.94
N ALA A 71 4.49 8.92 8.64
CA ALA A 71 3.51 9.44 7.68
C ALA A 71 2.06 9.09 8.06
N LEU A 72 1.84 7.90 8.62
CA LEU A 72 0.53 7.52 9.15
C LEU A 72 0.10 8.39 10.35
N LYS A 73 1.00 8.98 11.14
CA LYS A 73 0.64 9.83 12.29
C LYS A 73 0.32 11.27 11.89
N GLU A 74 0.90 11.76 10.80
CA GLU A 74 0.81 13.18 10.42
C GLU A 74 -0.53 13.60 9.79
N PHE A 75 -1.29 12.65 9.23
CA PHE A 75 -2.54 12.99 8.55
C PHE A 75 -3.76 13.00 9.49
N PRO A 76 -4.75 13.90 9.29
CA PRO A 76 -5.93 13.97 10.13
C PRO A 76 -6.58 12.60 10.39
N GLU A 77 -6.99 12.37 11.63
CA GLU A 77 -7.42 11.05 12.09
C GLU A 77 -8.69 10.55 11.39
N ASN A 78 -9.52 11.40 10.79
CA ASN A 78 -10.84 11.00 10.27
C ASN A 78 -10.89 10.74 8.76
N GLU A 79 -9.76 10.90 8.06
CA GLU A 79 -9.70 10.82 6.61
C GLU A 79 -9.25 9.44 6.13
N LEU A 80 -9.54 9.12 4.86
CA LEU A 80 -9.06 7.90 4.21
C LEU A 80 -7.56 8.03 3.90
N VAL A 81 -6.78 7.00 4.21
CA VAL A 81 -5.38 6.88 3.78
C VAL A 81 -5.22 5.69 2.83
N ILE A 82 -4.48 5.88 1.74
CA ILE A 82 -4.03 4.81 0.85
C ILE A 82 -2.52 4.71 0.94
N VAL A 83 -1.98 3.50 1.13
CA VAL A 83 -0.55 3.21 1.04
C VAL A 83 -0.30 2.36 -0.19
N ASP A 84 0.43 2.88 -1.18
CA ASP A 84 0.79 2.18 -2.42
C ASP A 84 2.33 2.24 -2.63
N CYS A 85 3.07 1.17 -2.37
CA CYS A 85 2.63 -0.11 -1.79
C CYS A 85 3.62 -0.69 -0.78
N LEU A 86 3.12 -1.52 0.12
CA LEU A 86 3.91 -2.17 1.16
C LEU A 86 5.13 -2.94 0.61
N THR A 87 5.02 -3.55 -0.57
CA THR A 87 6.14 -4.26 -1.19
C THR A 87 7.26 -3.35 -1.68
N LEU A 88 6.95 -2.12 -2.10
CA LEU A 88 7.99 -1.13 -2.41
C LEU A 88 8.62 -0.57 -1.14
N TRP A 89 7.82 -0.24 -0.13
CA TRP A 89 8.33 0.15 1.19
C TRP A 89 9.31 -0.90 1.76
N LEU A 90 8.94 -2.19 1.68
CA LEU A 90 9.81 -3.29 2.08
C LEU A 90 11.10 -3.32 1.25
N SER A 91 10.99 -3.21 -0.08
CA SER A 91 12.14 -3.23 -0.99
C SER A 91 13.10 -2.09 -0.70
N ASN A 92 12.61 -0.87 -0.51
CA ASN A 92 13.44 0.31 -0.26
C ASN A 92 14.24 0.14 1.05
N ASN A 93 13.58 -0.31 2.12
CA ASN A 93 14.25 -0.57 3.39
C ASN A 93 15.27 -1.72 3.27
N MET A 94 14.97 -2.77 2.51
CA MET A 94 15.96 -3.82 2.22
C MET A 94 17.19 -3.29 1.49
N MET A 95 17.00 -2.41 0.49
CA MET A 95 18.08 -1.87 -0.34
C MET A 95 18.97 -0.89 0.43
N ARG A 96 18.41 -0.16 1.41
CA ARG A 96 19.17 0.72 2.30
C ARG A 96 19.70 0.03 3.55
N GLU A 97 19.51 -1.29 3.66
CA GLU A 97 19.90 -2.09 4.83
C GLU A 97 19.30 -1.57 6.15
N ASN A 98 18.13 -0.94 6.08
CA ASN A 98 17.39 -0.49 7.25
C ASN A 98 16.85 -1.70 8.01
N GLU A 99 16.61 -1.51 9.31
CA GLU A 99 15.82 -2.47 10.09
C GLU A 99 14.38 -2.52 9.55
N ILE A 100 13.88 -3.73 9.31
CA ILE A 100 12.53 -3.95 8.81
C ILE A 100 11.70 -4.48 9.96
N ASP A 101 10.99 -3.58 10.63
CA ASP A 101 9.97 -3.90 11.60
C ASP A 101 8.62 -3.32 11.16
N VAL A 102 7.64 -4.21 10.96
CA VAL A 102 6.28 -3.82 10.58
C VAL A 102 5.46 -3.36 11.79
N LYS A 103 5.89 -3.68 13.01
CA LYS A 103 5.14 -3.41 14.23
C LYS A 103 4.86 -1.92 14.44
N PRO A 104 5.80 -0.97 14.26
CA PRO A 104 5.51 0.45 14.38
C PRO A 104 4.45 0.93 13.38
N VAL A 105 4.48 0.41 12.15
CA VAL A 105 3.49 0.74 11.11
C VAL A 105 2.12 0.19 11.50
N ILE A 106 2.06 -1.06 11.96
CA ILE A 106 0.83 -1.71 12.43
C ILE A 106 0.23 -0.98 13.63
N ASP A 107 1.05 -0.61 14.61
CA ASP A 107 0.60 0.10 15.80
C ASP A 107 0.04 1.48 15.43
N SER A 108 0.73 2.20 14.53
CA SER A 108 0.28 3.50 14.01
C SER A 108 -1.01 3.39 13.21
N ALA A 109 -1.17 2.31 12.43
CA ALA A 109 -2.41 2.03 11.71
C ALA A 109 -3.57 1.74 12.65
N ARG A 110 -3.34 1.00 13.75
CA ARG A 110 -4.36 0.68 14.76
C ARG A 110 -4.81 1.88 15.57
N SER A 111 -3.92 2.82 15.86
CA SER A 111 -4.25 4.01 16.66
C SER A 111 -5.08 5.04 15.91
N ARG A 112 -5.19 4.93 14.58
CA ARG A 112 -5.98 5.87 13.76
C ARG A 112 -7.47 5.55 13.83
N LYS A 113 -8.30 6.60 13.87
CA LYS A 113 -9.77 6.48 13.78
C LYS A 113 -10.25 6.27 12.35
N GLY A 114 -9.52 6.82 11.39
CA GLY A 114 -9.84 6.86 9.98
C GLY A 114 -9.61 5.53 9.29
N SER A 115 -10.01 5.46 8.03
CA SER A 115 -9.83 4.23 7.25
C SER A 115 -8.48 4.20 6.56
N ILE A 116 -7.90 3.01 6.41
CA ILE A 116 -6.64 2.83 5.70
C ILE A 116 -6.79 1.69 4.70
N ILE A 117 -6.33 1.91 3.48
CA ILE A 117 -6.19 0.90 2.44
C ILE A 117 -4.71 0.67 2.20
N PHE A 118 -4.23 -0.53 2.50
CA PHE A 118 -2.88 -0.96 2.17
C PHE A 118 -2.90 -1.72 0.84
N VAL A 119 -2.05 -1.32 -0.10
CA VAL A 119 -1.81 -2.07 -1.33
C VAL A 119 -0.53 -2.89 -1.16
N THR A 120 -0.56 -4.16 -1.58
CA THR A 120 0.63 -5.03 -1.56
C THR A 120 0.65 -5.99 -2.75
N ASN A 121 1.84 -6.44 -3.16
CA ASN A 121 1.97 -7.46 -4.18
C ASN A 121 2.03 -8.86 -3.55
N GLU A 122 1.33 -9.81 -4.19
CA GLU A 122 1.56 -11.24 -3.96
C GLU A 122 2.71 -11.70 -4.86
N THR A 123 3.77 -12.23 -4.24
CA THR A 123 5.03 -12.62 -4.92
C THR A 123 5.42 -14.08 -4.67
N GLY A 124 4.64 -14.81 -3.86
CA GLY A 124 4.89 -16.16 -3.39
C GLY A 124 4.23 -17.28 -4.19
N GLU A 125 3.25 -16.98 -5.06
CA GLU A 125 2.56 -17.97 -5.90
C GLU A 125 3.39 -18.48 -7.11
N GLY A 126 4.68 -18.12 -7.19
CA GLY A 126 5.60 -18.50 -8.27
C GLY A 126 6.69 -19.49 -7.86
N ILE A 127 7.65 -19.71 -8.77
CA ILE A 127 8.84 -20.53 -8.49
C ILE A 127 9.75 -19.87 -7.44
N VAL A 128 10.62 -20.66 -6.82
CA VAL A 128 11.67 -20.14 -5.93
C VAL A 128 12.69 -19.33 -6.75
N PRO A 129 12.93 -18.05 -6.43
CA PRO A 129 13.93 -17.26 -7.15
C PRO A 129 15.34 -17.83 -7.05
N MET A 130 16.12 -17.73 -8.12
CA MET A 130 17.52 -18.18 -8.14
C MET A 130 18.45 -17.27 -7.33
N HIS A 131 18.17 -15.97 -7.29
CA HIS A 131 19.01 -15.01 -6.59
C HIS A 131 18.68 -14.95 -5.08
N PRO A 132 19.69 -14.96 -4.18
CA PRO A 132 19.46 -14.91 -2.73
C PRO A 132 18.62 -13.71 -2.27
N VAL A 133 18.90 -12.52 -2.82
CA VAL A 133 18.16 -11.29 -2.46
C VAL A 133 16.67 -11.40 -2.78
N SER A 134 16.33 -12.03 -3.92
CA SER A 134 14.95 -12.20 -4.37
C SER A 134 14.20 -13.22 -3.52
N ARG A 135 14.88 -14.29 -3.07
CA ARG A 135 14.30 -15.23 -2.09
C ARG A 135 14.03 -14.54 -0.76
N LYS A 136 14.99 -13.76 -0.25
CA LYS A 136 14.84 -13.00 0.99
C LYS A 136 13.65 -12.03 0.90
N PHE A 137 13.55 -11.29 -0.20
CA PHE A 137 12.43 -10.37 -0.45
C PHE A 137 11.09 -11.10 -0.47
N ARG A 138 10.97 -12.19 -1.23
CA ARG A 138 9.75 -13.00 -1.32
C ARG A 138 9.30 -13.53 0.05
N ASP A 139 10.24 -14.03 0.85
CA ASP A 139 9.92 -14.61 2.15
C ASP A 139 9.53 -13.52 3.17
N LEU A 140 10.18 -12.35 3.12
CA LEU A 140 9.83 -11.19 3.95
C LEU A 140 8.48 -10.58 3.54
N SER A 141 8.21 -10.42 2.24
CA SER A 141 6.94 -9.90 1.75
C SER A 141 5.79 -10.80 2.14
N GLY A 142 5.96 -12.12 2.06
CA GLY A 142 4.97 -13.09 2.51
C GLY A 142 4.66 -12.99 4.01
N ARG A 143 5.67 -12.77 4.87
CA ARG A 143 5.46 -12.57 6.32
C ARG A 143 4.75 -11.24 6.60
N MET A 144 5.22 -10.16 6.00
CA MET A 144 4.59 -8.84 6.10
C MET A 144 3.12 -8.90 5.65
N ASN A 145 2.82 -9.51 4.51
CA ASN A 145 1.44 -9.65 4.01
C ASN A 145 0.55 -10.39 5.02
N GLN A 146 1.06 -11.42 5.70
CA GLN A 146 0.30 -12.11 6.75
C GLN A 146 0.03 -11.20 7.95
N ASP A 147 1.01 -10.41 8.38
CA ASP A 147 0.84 -9.50 9.53
C ASP A 147 -0.18 -8.39 9.23
N PHE A 148 -0.14 -7.82 8.03
CA PHE A 148 -1.15 -6.85 7.58
C PHE A 148 -2.52 -7.49 7.35
N ALA A 149 -2.60 -8.73 6.85
CA ALA A 149 -3.87 -9.45 6.71
C ALA A 149 -4.50 -9.79 8.07
N ARG A 150 -3.69 -10.09 9.10
CA ARG A 150 -4.16 -10.25 10.48
C ARG A 150 -4.69 -8.94 11.05
N LEU A 151 -3.99 -7.84 10.80
CA LEU A 151 -4.39 -6.49 11.21
C LEU A 151 -5.71 -6.04 10.56
N CYS A 152 -5.85 -6.20 9.24
CA CYS A 152 -6.93 -5.56 8.48
C CYS A 152 -8.29 -6.21 8.76
N ASP A 153 -9.35 -5.40 8.75
CA ASP A 153 -10.74 -5.86 8.87
C ASP A 153 -11.14 -6.64 7.61
N ASN A 154 -10.75 -6.12 6.44
CA ASN A 154 -11.04 -6.75 5.14
C ASN A 154 -9.74 -7.09 4.39
N VAL A 155 -9.74 -8.22 3.69
CA VAL A 155 -8.64 -8.58 2.77
C VAL A 155 -9.23 -8.91 1.41
N ILE A 156 -8.75 -8.20 0.39
CA ILE A 156 -9.21 -8.30 -0.99
C ILE A 156 -8.04 -8.79 -1.83
N PHE A 157 -8.27 -9.85 -2.62
CA PHE A 157 -7.32 -10.35 -3.59
C PHE A 157 -7.77 -9.98 -5.01
N MET A 158 -6.87 -9.37 -5.78
CA MET A 158 -7.13 -8.90 -7.14
C MET A 158 -6.56 -9.86 -8.18
N ARG A 159 -7.40 -10.30 -9.13
CA ARG A 159 -7.02 -11.11 -10.30
C ARG A 159 -7.70 -10.58 -11.54
N PHE A 160 -6.94 -10.25 -12.58
CA PHE A 160 -7.47 -9.76 -13.87
C PHE A 160 -8.44 -8.58 -13.74
N GLY A 161 -8.23 -7.68 -12.77
CA GLY A 161 -9.11 -6.54 -12.48
C GLY A 161 -10.36 -6.89 -11.65
N ILE A 162 -10.52 -8.14 -11.22
CA ILE A 162 -11.67 -8.63 -10.46
C ILE A 162 -11.29 -8.75 -8.98
N GLU A 163 -12.16 -8.25 -8.11
CA GLU A 163 -12.05 -8.32 -6.65
C GLU A 163 -12.55 -9.67 -6.13
N SER A 164 -11.79 -10.28 -5.22
CA SER A 164 -12.22 -11.41 -4.40
C SER A 164 -11.99 -11.09 -2.92
N VAL A 165 -13.05 -10.94 -2.15
CA VAL A 165 -12.96 -10.72 -0.70
C VAL A 165 -12.64 -12.06 -0.03
N ILE A 166 -11.54 -12.12 0.71
CA ILE A 166 -11.03 -13.34 1.37
C ILE A 166 -10.95 -13.21 2.89
N LYS A 167 -11.26 -12.03 3.44
CA LYS A 167 -11.55 -11.75 4.84
C LYS A 167 -12.47 -10.54 4.91
#